data_AF-A0A8J1ZB14-F1
#
_entry.id   AF-A0A8J1ZB14-F1
#
_cell.length_a   1.000
_cell.length_b   1.000
_cell.length_c   1.000
_cell.angle_alpha   90.00
_cell.angle_beta   90.00
_cell.angle_gamma   90.00
#
_symmetry.space_group_name_H-M   'P 1'
#
loop_
_entity.id
_entity.type
_entity.pdbx_description
1 polymer ?
#
loop_
_entity_poly.entity_id
_entity_poly.type
_entity_poly.pdbx_seq_one_letter_code
_entity_poly.pdbx_strand_id
1 'polypeptide(L)'
;MLPAQPGAKATTVFTPGKKKRINLVAVCMNIFLPWFLFSALYAILSFSFHYQQPAAAWLCVGLGLLLSLAAIGVAFASRGKDRDPSWYLFSGLTLFFAVILAAIFGDMNFWYNMQPFYDIENLNTYPSVDPATQTGQRLMDAGRVYFADNTRLDTSKAMAFKNLDLYCVAPIVNGNQALETYDFWAVGLNCCSGVSADFRCGEFNNPHARSGLRLMRDDQRPFFRLAVQQAAAAHHLKSTHPLFFYWLQDPVGEMNSYRDQGFKYYLLGIFTHFAFNLFCVTVAVIGFSRLGKS
;
A
#
# COMPACT_ATOMS: atom_id res chain seq x y z
N MET A 1 -51.54 -64.53 -6.58
CA MET A 1 -51.91 -63.35 -5.79
C MET A 1 -50.81 -63.07 -4.80
N LEU A 2 -50.10 -61.95 -4.99
CA LEU A 2 -49.51 -61.07 -3.96
C LEU A 2 -48.86 -59.92 -4.76
N PRO A 3 -49.39 -58.68 -4.69
CA PRO A 3 -48.84 -57.56 -5.45
C PRO A 3 -47.55 -57.05 -4.79
N ALA A 4 -46.53 -56.81 -5.61
CA ALA A 4 -45.27 -56.20 -5.21
C ALA A 4 -45.48 -54.74 -4.76
N GLN A 5 -44.85 -54.37 -3.65
CA GLN A 5 -44.93 -53.01 -3.10
C GLN A 5 -44.25 -51.99 -4.02
N PRO A 6 -44.85 -50.81 -4.26
CA PRO A 6 -44.20 -49.76 -5.02
C PRO A 6 -43.12 -49.11 -4.15
N GLY A 7 -41.87 -49.25 -4.60
CA GLY A 7 -40.69 -48.64 -3.99
C GLY A 7 -40.84 -47.12 -3.85
N ALA A 8 -40.34 -46.61 -2.73
CA ALA A 8 -40.28 -45.19 -2.41
C ALA A 8 -39.64 -44.40 -3.58
N LYS A 9 -40.42 -43.50 -4.18
CA LYS A 9 -39.92 -42.56 -5.18
C LYS A 9 -38.95 -41.61 -4.50
N ALA A 10 -37.67 -41.69 -4.88
CA ALA A 10 -36.69 -40.66 -4.59
C ALA A 10 -37.21 -39.31 -5.11
N THR A 11 -37.28 -38.32 -4.24
CA THR A 11 -37.68 -36.95 -4.56
C THR A 11 -36.57 -36.30 -5.39
N THR A 12 -36.53 -36.59 -6.69
CA THR A 12 -35.61 -35.98 -7.63
C THR A 12 -36.07 -34.55 -7.93
N VAL A 13 -35.14 -33.60 -7.84
CA VAL A 13 -35.40 -32.15 -7.94
C VAL A 13 -35.72 -31.68 -9.37
N PHE A 14 -35.68 -32.57 -10.38
CA PHE A 14 -35.75 -32.15 -11.78
C PHE A 14 -36.71 -32.98 -12.62
N THR A 15 -37.83 -32.35 -13.01
CA THR A 15 -38.74 -32.81 -14.06
C THR A 15 -38.16 -32.44 -15.43
N PRO A 16 -38.09 -33.34 -16.42
CA PRO A 16 -37.58 -33.01 -17.75
C PRO A 16 -38.54 -32.06 -18.48
N GLY A 17 -38.03 -31.01 -19.13
CA GLY A 17 -38.80 -30.19 -20.08
C GLY A 17 -39.12 -28.73 -19.68
N LYS A 18 -38.54 -28.17 -18.62
CA LYS A 18 -38.70 -26.73 -18.30
C LYS A 18 -37.41 -25.95 -18.55
N LYS A 19 -37.52 -24.81 -19.25
CA LYS A 19 -36.46 -23.79 -19.44
C LYS A 19 -35.55 -23.74 -18.20
N LYS A 20 -34.23 -23.97 -18.35
CA LYS A 20 -33.27 -23.87 -17.23
C LYS A 20 -33.54 -22.55 -16.48
N ARG A 21 -34.08 -22.66 -15.26
CA ARG A 21 -34.34 -21.49 -14.41
C ARG A 21 -32.98 -20.96 -13.96
N ILE A 22 -32.69 -19.70 -14.26
CA ILE A 22 -31.49 -19.04 -13.76
C ILE A 22 -31.55 -19.07 -12.23
N ASN A 23 -30.54 -19.67 -11.60
CA ASN A 23 -30.45 -19.69 -10.15
C ASN A 23 -29.93 -18.32 -9.68
N LEU A 24 -30.87 -17.41 -9.39
CA LEU A 24 -30.58 -16.05 -8.93
C LEU A 24 -29.65 -16.04 -7.70
N VAL A 25 -29.84 -17.00 -6.78
CA VAL A 25 -29.00 -17.13 -5.57
C VAL A 25 -27.55 -17.39 -5.96
N ALA A 26 -27.31 -18.29 -6.92
CA ALA A 26 -25.96 -18.63 -7.37
C ALA A 26 -25.28 -17.45 -8.10
N VAL A 27 -26.04 -16.64 -8.84
CA VAL A 27 -25.56 -15.40 -9.46
C VAL A 27 -25.17 -14.38 -8.40
N CYS A 28 -26.01 -14.14 -7.40
CA CYS A 28 -25.70 -13.24 -6.30
C CYS A 28 -24.45 -13.69 -5.53
N MET A 29 -24.32 -15.00 -5.25
CA MET A 29 -23.12 -15.54 -4.60
C MET A 29 -21.84 -15.27 -5.41
N ASN A 30 -21.87 -15.39 -6.73
CA ASN A 30 -20.71 -15.13 -7.59
C ASN A 30 -20.33 -13.65 -7.69
N ILE A 31 -21.28 -12.73 -7.47
CA ILE A 31 -21.00 -11.30 -7.45
C ILE A 31 -20.44 -10.89 -6.08
N PHE A 32 -21.14 -11.26 -5.01
CA PHE A 32 -20.84 -10.74 -3.68
C PHE A 32 -19.71 -11.50 -2.98
N LEU A 33 -19.59 -12.82 -3.15
CA LEU A 33 -18.57 -13.59 -2.42
C LEU A 33 -17.14 -13.23 -2.83
N PRO A 34 -16.77 -13.17 -4.12
CA PRO A 34 -15.44 -12.72 -4.52
C PRO A 34 -15.18 -11.26 -4.15
N TRP A 35 -16.21 -10.40 -4.23
CA TRP A 35 -16.10 -9.01 -3.85
C TRP A 35 -15.84 -8.81 -2.36
N PHE A 36 -16.56 -9.51 -1.48
CA PHE A 36 -16.32 -9.47 -0.04
C PHE A 36 -14.96 -10.06 0.32
N LEU A 37 -14.58 -11.18 -0.29
CA LEU A 37 -13.27 -11.81 -0.08
C LEU A 37 -12.14 -10.86 -0.49
N PHE A 38 -12.25 -10.25 -1.68
CA PHE A 38 -11.32 -9.23 -2.15
C PHE A 38 -11.23 -8.05 -1.18
N SER A 39 -12.38 -7.48 -0.80
CA SER A 39 -12.42 -6.29 0.07
C SER A 39 -11.84 -6.55 1.46
N ALA A 40 -12.07 -7.75 2.02
CA ALA A 40 -11.53 -8.17 3.31
C ALA A 40 -10.02 -8.41 3.25
N LEU A 41 -9.53 -9.21 2.28
CA LEU A 41 -8.10 -9.47 2.13
C LEU A 41 -7.33 -8.20 1.76
N TYR A 42 -7.91 -7.34 0.93
CA TYR A 42 -7.32 -6.05 0.59
C TYR A 42 -7.18 -5.17 1.85
N ALA A 43 -8.22 -5.09 2.70
CA ALA A 43 -8.13 -4.34 3.95
C ALA A 43 -7.07 -4.92 4.91
N ILE A 44 -7.06 -6.25 5.06
CA ILE A 44 -6.11 -6.97 5.93
C ILE A 44 -4.67 -6.66 5.53
N LEU A 45 -4.37 -6.64 4.22
CA LEU A 45 -3.04 -6.36 3.71
C LEU A 45 -2.69 -4.88 3.64
N SER A 46 -3.66 -3.98 3.46
CA SER A 46 -3.38 -2.54 3.32
C SER A 46 -3.26 -1.79 4.64
N PHE A 47 -3.97 -2.21 5.69
CA PHE A 47 -4.09 -1.41 6.92
C PHE A 47 -3.27 -1.98 8.09
N SER A 48 -3.59 -1.54 9.31
CA SER A 48 -2.81 -1.75 10.54
C SER A 48 -2.56 -3.23 10.86
N PHE A 49 -3.41 -4.14 10.40
CA PHE A 49 -3.23 -5.56 10.61
C PHE A 49 -1.95 -6.09 9.96
N HIS A 50 -1.65 -5.68 8.72
CA HIS A 50 -0.39 -6.00 8.06
C HIS A 50 0.80 -5.44 8.84
N TYR A 51 0.69 -4.20 9.33
CA TYR A 51 1.74 -3.52 10.08
C TYR A 51 2.10 -4.24 11.39
N GLN A 52 1.08 -4.63 12.17
CA GLN A 52 1.29 -5.25 13.48
C GLN A 52 1.64 -6.74 13.39
N GLN A 53 1.04 -7.46 12.43
CA GLN A 53 1.12 -8.92 12.33
C GLN A 53 1.24 -9.35 10.85
N PRO A 54 2.38 -9.08 10.18
CA PRO A 54 2.52 -9.38 8.75
C PRO A 54 2.36 -10.87 8.45
N ALA A 55 2.85 -11.76 9.34
CA ALA A 55 2.70 -13.20 9.19
C ALA A 55 1.23 -13.65 9.21
N ALA A 56 0.41 -13.06 10.08
CA ALA A 56 -1.02 -13.37 10.16
C ALA A 56 -1.76 -12.85 8.91
N ALA A 57 -1.39 -11.67 8.40
CA ALA A 57 -1.97 -11.10 7.19
C ALA A 57 -1.74 -12.01 5.97
N TRP A 58 -0.50 -12.48 5.78
CA TRP A 58 -0.17 -13.43 4.71
C TRP A 58 -0.79 -14.81 4.92
N LEU A 59 -0.97 -15.24 6.17
CA LEU A 59 -1.72 -16.47 6.48
C LEU A 59 -3.18 -16.37 6.03
N CYS A 60 -3.86 -15.23 6.23
CA CYS A 60 -5.22 -15.01 5.73
C CYS A 60 -5.30 -15.12 4.20
N VAL A 61 -4.31 -14.57 3.49
CA VAL A 61 -4.19 -14.72 2.03
C VAL A 61 -3.99 -16.18 1.64
N GLY A 62 -3.10 -16.89 2.35
CA GLY A 62 -2.85 -18.32 2.13
C GLY A 62 -4.11 -19.18 2.33
N LEU A 63 -4.89 -18.90 3.37
CA LEU A 63 -6.19 -19.55 3.60
C LEU A 63 -7.20 -19.24 2.48
N GLY A 64 -7.29 -17.98 2.05
CA GLY A 64 -8.11 -17.58 0.91
C GLY A 64 -7.73 -18.32 -0.38
N LEU A 65 -6.42 -18.46 -0.63
CA LEU A 65 -5.89 -19.18 -1.78
C LEU A 65 -6.23 -20.67 -1.70
N LEU A 66 -6.01 -21.32 -0.56
CA LEU A 66 -6.37 -22.72 -0.34
C LEU A 66 -7.87 -22.97 -0.56
N LEU A 67 -8.74 -22.10 -0.04
CA LEU A 67 -10.18 -22.19 -0.25
C LEU A 67 -10.56 -22.05 -1.73
N SER A 68 -9.95 -21.12 -2.46
CA SER A 68 -10.19 -20.95 -3.89
C SER A 68 -9.73 -22.17 -4.71
N LEU A 69 -8.56 -22.74 -4.38
CA LEU A 69 -8.03 -23.95 -5.03
C LEU A 69 -8.88 -25.18 -4.71
N ALA A 70 -9.36 -25.31 -3.47
CA ALA A 70 -10.27 -26.38 -3.08
C ALA A 70 -11.59 -26.29 -3.86
N ALA A 71 -12.16 -25.08 -4.01
CA ALA A 71 -13.37 -24.87 -4.81
C ALA A 71 -13.16 -25.26 -6.29
N ILE A 72 -12.00 -24.92 -6.86
CA ILE A 72 -11.61 -25.35 -8.22
C ILE A 72 -11.48 -26.89 -8.28
N GLY A 73 -10.82 -27.52 -7.30
CA GLY A 73 -10.66 -28.98 -7.24
C GLY A 73 -11.99 -29.73 -7.16
N VAL A 74 -12.92 -29.28 -6.32
CA VAL A 74 -14.29 -29.82 -6.25
C VAL A 74 -15.02 -29.62 -7.57
N ALA A 75 -14.85 -28.47 -8.24
CA ALA A 75 -15.43 -28.22 -9.55
C ALA A 75 -14.89 -29.18 -10.63
N PHE A 76 -13.60 -29.55 -10.57
CA PHE A 76 -13.03 -30.56 -11.48
C PHE A 76 -13.49 -31.98 -11.16
N ALA A 77 -13.54 -32.36 -9.88
CA ALA A 77 -13.99 -33.69 -9.45
C ALA A 77 -15.48 -33.95 -9.74
N SER A 78 -16.30 -32.89 -9.73
CA SER A 78 -17.75 -32.98 -10.00
C SER A 78 -18.11 -33.02 -11.50
N ARG A 79 -17.14 -32.83 -12.42
CA ARG A 79 -17.34 -32.84 -13.88
C ARG A 79 -17.98 -34.12 -14.44
N GLY A 80 -17.92 -35.24 -13.73
CA GLY A 80 -18.52 -36.52 -14.15
C GLY A 80 -19.88 -36.85 -13.51
N LYS A 81 -20.33 -36.10 -12.48
CA LYS A 81 -21.47 -36.49 -11.62
C LYS A 81 -22.68 -35.57 -11.73
N ASP A 82 -22.46 -34.27 -11.97
CA ASP A 82 -23.51 -33.26 -12.10
C ASP A 82 -23.48 -32.52 -13.45
N ARG A 83 -24.65 -32.06 -13.92
CA ARG A 83 -24.85 -31.56 -15.31
C ARG A 83 -24.50 -30.09 -15.54
N ASP A 84 -23.90 -29.37 -14.59
CA ASP A 84 -23.47 -27.96 -14.80
C ASP A 84 -22.09 -27.62 -14.16
N PRO A 85 -21.00 -28.35 -14.52
CA PRO A 85 -19.66 -28.13 -13.94
C PRO A 85 -19.02 -26.78 -14.29
N SER A 86 -19.55 -26.08 -15.30
CA SER A 86 -19.03 -24.78 -15.74
C SER A 86 -19.26 -23.65 -14.73
N TRP A 87 -20.32 -23.72 -13.91
CA TRP A 87 -20.65 -22.66 -12.94
C TRP A 87 -19.76 -22.69 -11.69
N TYR A 88 -19.53 -23.89 -11.14
CA TYR A 88 -18.63 -24.08 -9.99
C TYR A 88 -17.18 -23.73 -10.34
N LEU A 89 -16.74 -24.06 -11.56
CA LEU A 89 -15.41 -23.70 -12.03
C LEU A 89 -15.24 -22.19 -12.16
N PHE A 90 -16.24 -21.50 -12.73
CA PHE A 90 -16.24 -20.03 -12.81
C PHE A 90 -16.20 -19.39 -11.40
N SER A 91 -16.96 -19.93 -10.45
CA SER A 91 -16.94 -19.48 -9.05
C SER A 91 -15.56 -19.65 -8.41
N GLY A 92 -14.90 -20.79 -8.62
CA GLY A 92 -13.55 -21.03 -8.12
C GLY A 92 -12.50 -20.09 -8.73
N LEU A 93 -12.59 -19.84 -10.04
CA LEU A 93 -11.67 -18.93 -10.74
C LEU A 93 -11.83 -17.47 -10.30
N THR A 94 -13.07 -16.99 -10.16
CA THR A 94 -13.31 -15.61 -9.70
C THR A 94 -12.80 -15.39 -8.27
N LEU A 95 -12.97 -16.37 -7.38
CA LEU A 95 -12.38 -16.34 -6.04
C LEU A 95 -10.84 -16.35 -6.08
N PHE A 96 -10.25 -17.18 -6.93
CA PHE A 96 -8.79 -17.25 -7.08
C PHE A 96 -8.20 -15.91 -7.57
N PHE A 97 -8.80 -15.30 -8.60
CA PHE A 97 -8.38 -13.98 -9.07
C PHE A 97 -8.61 -12.89 -8.03
N ALA A 98 -9.72 -12.95 -7.26
CA ALA A 98 -9.98 -12.03 -6.17
C ALA A 98 -8.86 -12.07 -5.12
N VAL A 99 -8.41 -13.26 -4.71
CA VAL A 99 -7.31 -13.41 -3.74
C VAL A 99 -6.00 -12.84 -4.28
N ILE A 100 -5.62 -13.15 -5.52
CA ILE A 100 -4.37 -12.67 -6.12
C ILE A 100 -4.38 -11.15 -6.27
N LEU A 101 -5.46 -10.58 -6.80
CA LEU A 101 -5.56 -9.13 -6.99
C LEU A 101 -5.58 -8.40 -5.64
N ALA A 102 -6.26 -8.95 -4.63
CA ALA A 102 -6.23 -8.39 -3.28
C ALA A 102 -4.83 -8.44 -2.67
N ALA A 103 -4.07 -9.52 -2.94
CA ALA A 103 -2.69 -9.66 -2.48
C ALA A 103 -1.78 -8.58 -3.08
N ILE A 104 -1.81 -8.44 -4.41
CA ILE A 104 -0.95 -7.49 -5.12
C ILE A 104 -1.31 -6.05 -4.77
N PHE A 105 -2.58 -5.66 -4.92
CA PHE A 105 -2.99 -4.28 -4.65
C PHE A 105 -2.92 -3.94 -3.16
N GLY A 106 -3.18 -4.91 -2.29
CA GLY A 106 -3.04 -4.79 -0.84
C GLY A 106 -1.63 -4.47 -0.41
N ASP A 107 -0.68 -5.28 -0.86
CA ASP A 107 0.75 -5.11 -0.57
C ASP A 107 1.29 -3.80 -1.18
N MET A 108 0.97 -3.50 -2.44
CA MET A 108 1.38 -2.23 -3.05
C MET A 108 0.86 -1.02 -2.28
N ASN A 109 -0.42 -1.01 -1.91
CA ASN A 109 -1.00 0.10 -1.15
C ASN A 109 -0.36 0.25 0.24
N PHE A 110 -0.01 -0.89 0.86
CA PHE A 110 0.70 -0.90 2.14
C PHE A 110 2.08 -0.24 2.01
N TRP A 111 2.94 -0.75 1.11
CA TRP A 111 4.32 -0.27 0.95
C TRP A 111 4.40 1.21 0.52
N TYR A 112 3.55 1.65 -0.40
CA TYR A 112 3.65 3.00 -0.95
C TYR A 112 2.96 4.07 -0.11
N ASN A 113 1.87 3.74 0.60
CA ASN A 113 1.06 4.74 1.31
C ASN A 113 1.00 4.48 2.81
N MET A 114 0.58 3.28 3.24
CA MET A 114 0.23 3.06 4.65
C MET A 114 1.43 2.79 5.56
N GLN A 115 2.49 2.15 5.06
CA GLN A 115 3.70 1.89 5.85
C GLN A 115 4.40 3.20 6.25
N PRO A 116 4.70 4.17 5.34
CA PRO A 116 5.24 5.46 5.75
C PRO A 116 4.38 6.18 6.78
N PHE A 117 3.05 6.11 6.65
CA PHE A 117 2.12 6.69 7.61
C PHE A 117 2.28 6.07 9.00
N TYR A 118 2.21 4.74 9.13
CA TYR A 118 2.33 4.07 10.43
C TYR A 118 3.72 4.23 11.05
N ASP A 119 4.77 4.20 10.24
CA ASP A 119 6.13 4.39 10.74
C ASP A 119 6.33 5.81 11.29
N ILE A 120 5.78 6.84 10.64
CA ILE A 120 5.81 8.22 11.15
C ILE A 120 4.93 8.37 12.40
N GLU A 121 3.76 7.74 12.41
CA GLU A 121 2.81 7.80 13.54
C GLU A 121 3.39 7.19 14.82
N ASN A 122 4.18 6.11 14.70
CA ASN A 122 4.84 5.46 15.83
C ASN A 122 6.08 6.20 16.36
N LEU A 123 6.52 7.27 15.69
CA LEU A 123 7.66 8.07 16.09
C LEU A 123 7.25 9.33 16.88
N ASN A 124 8.18 9.82 17.69
CA ASN A 124 7.96 10.97 18.55
C ASN A 124 7.96 12.29 17.76
N THR A 125 7.24 13.27 18.30
CA THR A 125 7.16 14.63 17.74
C THR A 125 7.86 15.59 18.67
N TYR A 126 8.81 16.35 18.13
CA TYR A 126 9.63 17.27 18.92
C TYR A 126 9.36 18.73 18.51
N PRO A 127 8.85 19.56 19.43
CA PRO A 127 8.69 20.99 19.21
C PRO A 127 9.99 21.76 19.48
N SER A 128 10.17 22.88 18.79
CA SER A 128 11.23 23.86 19.02
C SER A 128 12.65 23.27 19.09
N VAL A 129 12.97 22.36 18.16
CA VAL A 129 14.30 21.77 18.03
C VAL A 129 15.26 22.80 17.45
N ASP A 130 16.36 23.05 18.17
CA ASP A 130 17.44 23.92 17.70
C ASP A 130 18.61 23.07 17.16
N PRO A 131 18.90 23.14 15.85
CA PRO A 131 20.01 22.42 15.24
C PRO A 131 21.39 22.76 15.80
N ALA A 132 21.55 23.90 16.47
CA ALA A 132 22.84 24.34 17.04
C ALA A 132 23.18 23.68 18.38
N THR A 133 22.17 23.34 19.17
CA THR A 133 22.35 22.83 20.53
C THR A 133 22.00 21.35 20.65
N GLN A 134 21.15 20.83 19.76
CA GLN A 134 20.73 19.43 19.76
C GLN A 134 21.52 18.63 18.72
N THR A 135 21.77 17.36 19.02
CA THR A 135 22.47 16.44 18.11
C THR A 135 21.51 15.38 17.57
N GLY A 136 21.81 14.83 16.40
CA GLY A 136 20.96 13.80 15.78
C GLY A 136 20.82 12.54 16.64
N GLN A 137 21.82 12.25 17.47
CA GLN A 137 21.81 11.10 18.37
C GLN A 137 20.70 11.19 19.44
N ARG A 138 20.30 12.39 19.86
CA ARG A 138 19.19 12.57 20.83
C ARG A 138 17.81 12.45 20.20
N LEU A 139 17.71 12.56 18.88
CA LEU A 139 16.45 12.60 18.13
C LEU A 139 16.35 11.45 17.12
N MET A 140 16.93 10.30 17.45
CA MET A 140 16.90 9.13 16.56
C MET A 140 15.49 8.58 16.34
N ASP A 141 14.58 8.81 17.29
CA ASP A 141 13.17 8.42 17.30
C ASP A 141 12.22 9.57 16.88
N ALA A 142 12.76 10.70 16.39
CA ALA A 142 11.97 11.81 15.93
C ALA A 142 11.39 11.54 14.53
N GLY A 143 10.07 11.45 14.40
CA GLY A 143 9.37 11.33 13.13
C GLY A 143 8.95 12.68 12.55
N ARG A 144 8.59 13.61 13.45
CA ARG A 144 8.21 14.98 13.12
C ARG A 144 8.99 15.94 13.99
N VAL A 145 9.60 16.93 13.37
CA VAL A 145 10.40 17.93 14.08
C VAL A 145 9.90 19.31 13.68
N TYR A 146 9.55 20.13 14.66
CA TYR A 146 9.34 21.56 14.46
C TYR A 146 10.57 22.28 14.95
N PHE A 147 11.24 22.98 14.04
CA PHE A 147 12.46 23.67 14.38
C PHE A 147 12.19 24.99 15.11
N ALA A 148 13.17 25.42 15.90
CA ALA A 148 13.15 26.68 16.62
C ALA A 148 13.12 27.89 15.66
N ASP A 149 12.81 29.06 16.21
CA ASP A 149 12.78 30.30 15.45
C ASP A 149 14.16 30.61 14.85
N ASN A 150 14.18 31.27 13.69
CA ASN A 150 15.39 31.55 12.87
C ASN A 150 16.07 30.33 12.23
N THR A 151 15.48 29.15 12.32
CA THR A 151 15.97 27.98 11.57
C THR A 151 15.69 28.13 10.08
N ARG A 152 16.67 27.81 9.25
CA ARG A 152 16.58 27.86 7.79
C ARG A 152 17.49 26.83 7.13
N LEU A 153 17.28 26.64 5.84
CA LEU A 153 18.16 25.84 4.99
C LEU A 153 19.40 26.66 4.62
N ASP A 154 20.59 26.11 4.83
CA ASP A 154 21.83 26.70 4.33
C ASP A 154 22.14 26.13 2.94
N THR A 155 21.56 26.76 1.93
CA THR A 155 21.72 26.34 0.52
C THR A 155 23.15 26.49 0.02
N SER A 156 23.99 27.32 0.67
CA SER A 156 25.40 27.50 0.27
C SER A 156 26.26 26.25 0.50
N LYS A 157 25.79 25.37 1.38
CA LYS A 157 26.41 24.07 1.71
C LYS A 157 25.58 22.90 1.17
N ALA A 158 24.69 23.17 0.21
CA ALA A 158 23.95 22.11 -0.46
C ALA A 158 24.87 21.25 -1.30
N MET A 159 24.59 19.95 -1.33
CA MET A 159 25.34 18.97 -2.11
C MET A 159 24.38 17.95 -2.72
N ALA A 160 24.82 17.27 -3.76
CA ALA A 160 24.03 16.23 -4.41
C ALA A 160 24.87 15.01 -4.75
N PHE A 161 24.26 13.83 -4.65
CA PHE A 161 24.82 12.58 -5.11
C PHE A 161 23.93 12.00 -6.22
N LYS A 162 24.52 11.54 -7.33
CA LYS A 162 23.76 11.01 -8.47
C LYS A 162 23.87 9.48 -8.53
N ASN A 163 22.73 8.80 -8.46
CA ASN A 163 22.60 7.37 -8.71
C ASN A 163 21.20 7.04 -9.25
N LEU A 164 21.06 6.89 -10.57
CA LEU A 164 19.79 6.91 -11.32
C LEU A 164 19.06 8.25 -11.14
N ASP A 165 18.63 8.54 -9.92
CA ASP A 165 18.10 9.83 -9.45
C ASP A 165 19.20 10.69 -8.82
N LEU A 166 18.92 11.99 -8.72
CA LEU A 166 19.77 12.96 -8.05
C LEU A 166 19.29 13.17 -6.60
N TYR A 167 20.09 12.73 -5.64
CA TYR A 167 19.85 12.84 -4.21
C TYR A 167 20.40 14.15 -3.68
N CYS A 168 19.52 15.11 -3.43
CA CYS A 168 19.86 16.46 -2.99
C CYS A 168 19.79 16.55 -1.46
N VAL A 169 20.79 17.18 -0.84
CA VAL A 169 20.82 17.43 0.60
C VAL A 169 21.22 18.88 0.89
N ALA A 170 20.60 19.48 1.90
CA ALA A 170 21.00 20.79 2.43
C ALA A 170 20.97 20.76 3.97
N PRO A 171 21.98 21.32 4.65
CA PRO A 171 21.99 21.37 6.10
C PRO A 171 20.93 22.34 6.63
N ILE A 172 20.28 21.94 7.72
CA ILE A 172 19.32 22.77 8.46
C ILE A 172 20.10 23.45 9.58
N VAL A 173 20.13 24.78 9.58
CA VAL A 173 20.94 25.59 10.51
C VAL A 173 20.09 26.63 11.22
N ASN A 174 20.52 27.05 12.41
CA ASN A 174 19.90 28.17 13.12
C ASN A 174 20.71 29.47 12.87
N GLY A 175 20.14 30.39 12.09
CA GLY A 175 20.80 31.66 11.77
C GLY A 175 22.12 31.52 11.00
N ASN A 176 23.14 32.27 11.41
CA ASN A 176 24.49 32.28 10.83
C ASN A 176 25.52 31.58 11.74
N GLN A 177 25.06 30.85 12.77
CA GLN A 177 25.97 30.24 13.73
C GLN A 177 26.66 29.02 13.09
N ALA A 178 27.97 28.92 13.28
CA ALA A 178 28.71 27.73 12.94
C ALA A 178 28.36 26.63 13.95
N LEU A 179 27.75 25.55 13.46
CA LEU A 179 27.36 24.39 14.27
C LEU A 179 28.59 23.52 14.55
N GLU A 180 28.69 22.95 15.75
CA GLU A 180 29.71 21.95 16.06
C GLU A 180 29.50 20.64 15.29
N THR A 181 28.22 20.23 15.15
CA THR A 181 27.82 19.08 14.32
C THR A 181 26.62 19.42 13.46
N TYR A 182 26.68 19.02 12.19
CA TYR A 182 25.62 19.16 11.20
C TYR A 182 24.89 17.82 11.09
N ASP A 183 23.97 17.58 12.02
CA ASP A 183 23.22 16.32 12.07
C ASP A 183 21.82 16.42 11.44
N PHE A 184 21.28 17.62 11.20
CA PHE A 184 19.95 17.80 10.59
C PHE A 184 20.07 18.20 9.12
N TRP A 185 19.45 17.41 8.25
CA TRP A 185 19.53 17.60 6.80
C TRP A 185 18.15 17.60 6.17
N ALA A 186 17.89 18.61 5.35
CA ALA A 186 16.77 18.62 4.43
C ALA A 186 17.14 17.81 3.19
N VAL A 187 16.21 16.96 2.73
CA VAL A 187 16.47 16.04 1.62
C VAL A 187 15.37 16.08 0.58
N GLY A 188 15.73 15.66 -0.63
CA GLY A 188 14.78 15.20 -1.64
C GLY A 188 15.44 14.86 -2.96
N LEU A 189 14.63 14.50 -3.95
CA LEU A 189 15.10 13.93 -5.21
C LEU A 189 14.89 14.92 -6.36
N ASN A 190 15.85 14.96 -7.29
CA ASN A 190 15.74 15.63 -8.60
C ASN A 190 15.34 17.12 -8.53
N CYS A 191 15.75 17.82 -7.47
CA CYS A 191 15.39 19.22 -7.20
C CYS A 191 16.60 20.16 -7.05
N CYS A 192 17.78 19.70 -7.45
CA CYS A 192 19.03 20.46 -7.44
C CYS A 192 19.73 20.30 -8.80
N SER A 193 20.66 21.19 -9.13
CA SER A 193 21.44 21.11 -10.38
C SER A 193 22.47 19.98 -10.36
N GLY A 194 22.91 19.58 -9.17
CA GLY A 194 23.94 18.56 -8.95
C GLY A 194 25.37 19.03 -9.19
N VAL A 195 25.57 20.26 -9.67
CA VAL A 195 26.88 20.85 -9.98
C VAL A 195 27.14 22.13 -9.20
N SER A 196 26.08 22.86 -8.86
CA SER A 196 26.15 24.04 -8.01
C SER A 196 25.53 23.77 -6.64
N ALA A 197 25.88 24.60 -5.65
CA ALA A 197 25.27 24.56 -4.32
C ALA A 197 23.87 25.18 -4.39
N ASP A 198 22.92 24.45 -4.96
CA ASP A 198 21.52 24.83 -5.06
C ASP A 198 20.61 23.73 -4.50
N PHE A 199 19.63 24.13 -3.69
CA PHE A 199 18.64 23.21 -3.12
C PHE A 199 17.26 23.82 -3.26
N ARG A 200 16.37 23.12 -3.98
CA ARG A 200 15.00 23.58 -4.27
C ARG A 200 13.93 22.54 -3.92
N CYS A 201 14.25 21.62 -3.02
CA CYS A 201 13.32 20.58 -2.59
C CYS A 201 12.35 21.08 -1.51
N GLY A 202 11.15 20.48 -1.49
CA GLY A 202 10.11 20.82 -0.53
C GLY A 202 9.71 22.29 -0.60
N GLU A 203 9.35 22.87 0.52
CA GLU A 203 8.93 24.26 0.62
C GLU A 203 10.12 25.21 0.88
N PHE A 204 11.23 25.03 0.15
CA PHE A 204 12.49 25.79 0.39
C PHE A 204 12.32 27.32 0.31
N ASN A 205 11.36 27.80 -0.48
CA ASN A 205 11.08 29.22 -0.68
C ASN A 205 9.94 29.74 0.21
N ASN A 206 9.34 28.89 1.05
CA ASN A 206 8.30 29.31 1.99
C ASN A 206 8.96 29.80 3.29
N PRO A 207 8.83 31.08 3.67
CA PRO A 207 9.39 31.59 4.93
C PRO A 207 8.70 31.01 6.16
N HIS A 208 7.51 30.42 6.02
CA HIS A 208 6.78 29.76 7.10
C HIS A 208 7.15 28.27 7.25
N ALA A 209 7.87 27.69 6.29
CA ALA A 209 8.36 26.33 6.41
C ALA A 209 9.48 26.28 7.45
N ARG A 210 9.22 25.58 8.56
CA ARG A 210 10.13 25.41 9.70
C ARG A 210 10.00 24.02 10.33
N SER A 211 9.50 23.07 9.57
CA SER A 211 9.26 21.72 10.05
C SER A 211 9.89 20.69 9.13
N GLY A 212 10.23 19.55 9.73
CA GLY A 212 10.82 18.41 9.08
C GLY A 212 9.96 17.17 9.28
N LEU A 213 9.60 16.51 8.17
CA LEU A 213 9.02 15.17 8.20
C LEU A 213 10.12 14.15 7.90
N ARG A 214 10.31 13.15 8.76
CA ARG A 214 11.43 12.22 8.62
C ARG A 214 11.31 11.36 7.35
N LEU A 215 12.45 11.14 6.71
CA LEU A 215 12.59 10.14 5.65
C LEU A 215 12.48 8.71 6.22
N MET A 216 11.36 8.05 5.95
CA MET A 216 11.13 6.65 6.34
C MET A 216 11.66 5.64 5.32
N ARG A 217 11.92 6.08 4.09
CA ARG A 217 12.42 5.23 3.00
C ARG A 217 13.85 4.75 3.24
N ASP A 218 13.98 3.52 3.74
CA ASP A 218 15.27 2.88 4.02
C ASP A 218 16.07 2.59 2.75
N ASP A 219 15.42 2.42 1.60
CA ASP A 219 16.07 2.23 0.29
C ASP A 219 16.83 3.48 -0.16
N GLN A 220 16.36 4.67 0.20
CA GLN A 220 16.95 5.95 -0.20
C GLN A 220 17.98 6.48 0.81
N ARG A 221 17.85 6.08 2.08
CA ARG A 221 18.68 6.58 3.19
C ARG A 221 20.20 6.44 2.95
N PRO A 222 20.73 5.33 2.41
CA PRO A 222 22.17 5.20 2.15
C PRO A 222 22.68 6.22 1.13
N PHE A 223 21.89 6.55 0.10
CA PHE A 223 22.28 7.49 -0.95
C PHE A 223 22.30 8.93 -0.43
N PHE A 224 21.34 9.32 0.41
CA PHE A 224 21.41 10.62 1.10
C PHE A 224 22.60 10.71 2.06
N ARG A 225 22.99 9.60 2.71
CA ARG A 225 24.19 9.55 3.54
C ARG A 225 25.47 9.79 2.72
N LEU A 226 25.55 9.25 1.50
CA LEU A 226 26.66 9.53 0.59
C LEU A 226 26.72 11.02 0.20
N ALA A 227 25.58 11.63 -0.10
CA ALA A 227 25.50 13.06 -0.38
C ALA A 227 25.97 13.92 0.82
N VAL A 228 25.59 13.54 2.05
CA VAL A 228 26.07 14.20 3.27
C VAL A 228 27.57 14.02 3.46
N GLN A 229 28.12 12.83 3.19
CA GLN A 229 29.57 12.59 3.26
C GLN A 229 30.34 13.48 2.28
N GLN A 230 29.81 13.67 1.06
CA GLN A 230 30.38 14.60 0.09
C GLN A 230 30.32 16.06 0.57
N ALA A 231 29.18 16.48 1.12
CA ALA A 231 29.02 17.83 1.68
C ALA A 231 30.00 18.07 2.85
N ALA A 232 30.13 17.08 3.74
CA ALA A 232 31.03 17.13 4.89
C ALA A 232 32.49 17.26 4.46
N ALA A 233 32.91 16.52 3.43
CA ALA A 233 34.26 16.62 2.87
C ALA A 233 34.51 17.96 2.15
N ALA A 234 33.55 18.44 1.34
CA ALA A 234 33.70 19.65 0.53
C ALA A 234 33.69 20.95 1.36
N HIS A 235 32.88 21.00 2.41
CA HIS A 235 32.67 22.20 3.23
C HIS A 235 33.28 22.08 4.64
N HIS A 236 34.12 21.07 4.88
CA HIS A 236 34.75 20.80 6.18
C HIS A 236 33.75 20.74 7.35
N LEU A 237 32.60 20.10 7.12
CA LEU A 237 31.55 19.93 8.13
C LEU A 237 31.74 18.61 8.87
N LYS A 238 31.30 18.57 10.13
CA LYS A 238 31.26 17.34 10.92
C LYS A 238 29.81 16.89 11.07
N SER A 239 29.48 15.70 10.56
CA SER A 239 28.16 15.08 10.74
C SER A 239 28.34 13.71 11.35
N THR A 240 27.85 13.52 12.59
CA THR A 240 28.06 12.26 13.32
C THR A 240 26.90 11.31 13.11
N HIS A 241 25.67 11.82 13.24
CA HIS A 241 24.44 11.06 13.12
C HIS A 241 23.45 11.85 12.25
N PRO A 242 23.62 11.81 10.91
CA PRO A 242 22.75 12.56 10.01
C PRO A 242 21.32 12.00 10.05
N LEU A 243 20.38 12.88 10.36
CA LEU A 243 18.95 12.69 10.25
C LEU A 243 18.41 13.43 9.03
N PHE A 244 17.51 12.78 8.30
CA PHE A 244 17.00 13.25 7.02
C PHE A 244 15.54 13.62 7.13
N PHE A 245 15.20 14.83 6.69
CA PHE A 245 13.85 15.37 6.76
C PHE A 245 13.43 15.97 5.41
N TYR A 246 12.17 15.79 5.03
CA TYR A 246 11.52 16.63 4.03
C TYR A 246 11.19 17.98 4.67
N TRP A 247 11.53 19.06 3.97
CA TRP A 247 11.32 20.44 4.46
C TRP A 247 9.96 20.99 4.04
N LEU A 248 9.13 21.35 5.00
CA LEU A 248 7.74 21.75 4.79
C LEU A 248 7.20 22.60 5.95
N GLN A 249 6.04 23.23 5.74
CA GLN A 249 5.35 23.99 6.79
C GLN A 249 4.50 23.11 7.70
N ASP A 250 3.77 22.14 7.13
CA ASP A 250 2.84 21.28 7.88
C ASP A 250 3.14 19.78 7.70
N PRO A 251 3.81 19.13 8.66
CA PRO A 251 4.15 17.71 8.58
C PRO A 251 2.97 16.80 8.90
N VAL A 252 1.94 17.33 9.55
CA VAL A 252 0.72 16.59 9.82
C VAL A 252 -0.12 16.49 8.55
N GLY A 253 -0.20 17.56 7.77
CA GLY A 253 -0.84 17.57 6.45
C GLY A 253 -0.23 16.53 5.50
N GLU A 254 1.10 16.53 5.36
CA GLU A 254 1.80 15.55 4.51
C GLU A 254 1.62 14.10 5.01
N MET A 255 1.71 13.88 6.32
CA MET A 255 1.44 12.56 6.92
C MET A 255 0.01 12.10 6.65
N ASN A 256 -0.98 12.98 6.81
CA ASN A 256 -2.39 12.67 6.51
C ASN A 256 -2.61 12.40 5.02
N SER A 257 -1.83 13.02 4.13
CA SER A 257 -1.92 12.75 2.70
C SER A 257 -1.62 11.29 2.37
N TYR A 258 -0.64 10.66 3.04
CA TYR A 258 -0.34 9.23 2.87
C TYR A 258 -1.52 8.35 3.27
N ARG A 259 -2.15 8.66 4.40
CA ARG A 259 -3.36 7.99 4.87
C ARG A 259 -4.50 8.15 3.86
N ASP A 260 -4.75 9.37 3.41
CA ASP A 260 -5.85 9.69 2.49
C ASP A 260 -5.66 9.00 1.13
N GLN A 261 -4.43 8.97 0.59
CA GLN A 261 -4.13 8.19 -0.61
C GLN A 261 -4.34 6.69 -0.38
N GLY A 262 -3.90 6.17 0.77
CA GLY A 262 -4.11 4.77 1.15
C GLY A 262 -5.58 4.35 1.15
N PHE A 263 -6.45 5.17 1.75
CA PHE A 263 -7.90 4.97 1.74
C PHE A 263 -8.51 5.16 0.36
N LYS A 264 -8.05 6.14 -0.41
CA LYS A 264 -8.52 6.39 -1.77
C LYS A 264 -8.25 5.20 -2.70
N TYR A 265 -7.03 4.66 -2.68
CA TYR A 265 -6.68 3.48 -3.48
C TYR A 265 -7.48 2.25 -3.04
N TYR A 266 -7.70 2.08 -1.73
CA TYR A 266 -8.55 1.02 -1.20
C TYR A 266 -9.99 1.09 -1.74
N LEU A 267 -10.64 2.25 -1.62
CA LEU A 267 -12.01 2.46 -2.12
C LEU A 267 -12.08 2.28 -3.64
N LEU A 268 -11.13 2.86 -4.38
CA LEU A 268 -11.06 2.72 -5.83
C LEU A 268 -10.91 1.25 -6.25
N GLY A 269 -10.07 0.48 -5.56
CA GLY A 269 -9.89 -0.94 -5.83
C GLY A 269 -11.14 -1.75 -5.57
N ILE A 270 -11.88 -1.48 -4.48
CA ILE A 270 -13.15 -2.16 -4.17
C ILE A 270 -14.19 -1.93 -5.27
N PHE A 271 -14.41 -0.68 -5.68
CA PHE A 271 -15.39 -0.36 -6.71
C PHE A 271 -14.99 -0.90 -8.08
N THR A 272 -13.70 -0.82 -8.42
CA THR A 272 -13.17 -1.34 -9.68
C THR A 272 -13.31 -2.86 -9.75
N HIS A 273 -12.97 -3.57 -8.68
CA HIS A 273 -13.14 -5.03 -8.61
C HIS A 273 -14.61 -5.43 -8.66
N PHE A 274 -15.50 -4.70 -7.96
CA PHE A 274 -16.94 -4.95 -8.04
C PHE A 274 -17.48 -4.81 -9.46
N ALA A 275 -17.16 -3.72 -10.15
CA ALA A 275 -17.59 -3.48 -11.53
C ALA A 275 -17.04 -4.56 -12.48
N PHE A 276 -15.77 -4.92 -12.33
CA PHE A 276 -15.14 -5.98 -13.12
C PHE A 276 -15.78 -7.35 -12.87
N ASN A 277 -16.02 -7.71 -11.60
CA ASN A 277 -16.67 -8.98 -11.26
C ASN A 277 -18.12 -9.02 -11.77
N LEU A 278 -18.87 -7.93 -11.62
CA LEU A 278 -20.23 -7.82 -12.16
C LEU A 278 -20.25 -8.02 -13.68
N PHE A 279 -19.31 -7.42 -14.40
CA PHE A 279 -19.15 -7.63 -15.84
C PHE A 279 -18.86 -9.10 -16.18
N CYS A 280 -17.88 -9.72 -15.52
CA CYS A 280 -17.52 -11.12 -15.72
C CYS A 280 -18.70 -12.07 -15.45
N VAL A 281 -19.44 -11.86 -14.36
CA VAL A 281 -20.63 -12.66 -14.04
C VAL A 281 -21.72 -12.47 -15.09
N THR A 282 -21.95 -11.24 -15.55
CA THR A 282 -22.97 -10.94 -16.58
C THR A 282 -22.63 -11.64 -17.90
N VAL A 283 -21.36 -11.59 -18.34
CA VAL A 283 -20.89 -12.29 -19.53
C VAL A 283 -21.03 -13.81 -19.37
N ALA A 284 -20.67 -14.35 -18.20
CA ALA A 284 -20.82 -15.78 -17.91
C ALA A 284 -22.30 -16.21 -17.97
N VAL A 285 -23.22 -15.45 -17.37
CA VAL A 285 -24.66 -15.71 -17.43
C VAL A 285 -25.17 -15.69 -18.87
N ILE A 286 -24.79 -14.71 -19.68
CA ILE A 286 -25.15 -14.64 -21.10
C ILE A 286 -24.60 -15.85 -21.87
N GLY A 287 -23.32 -16.18 -21.66
CA GLY A 287 -22.66 -17.32 -22.31
C GLY A 287 -23.35 -18.65 -22.01
N PHE A 288 -23.62 -18.92 -20.72
CA PHE A 288 -24.32 -20.14 -20.30
C PHE A 288 -25.78 -20.18 -20.77
N SER A 289 -26.45 -19.03 -20.86
CA SER A 289 -27.81 -18.95 -21.41
C SER A 289 -27.89 -19.30 -22.90
N ARG A 290 -26.81 -19.07 -23.65
CA ARG A 290 -26.71 -19.42 -25.08
C ARG A 290 -26.36 -20.89 -25.27
N LEU A 291 -25.40 -21.42 -24.49
CA LEU A 291 -25.01 -22.84 -24.54
C LEU A 291 -26.15 -23.79 -24.16
N GLY A 292 -27.06 -23.37 -23.28
CA GLY A 292 -28.24 -24.16 -22.91
C GLY A 292 -29.39 -24.18 -23.92
N LYS A 293 -29.28 -23.45 -25.05
CA LYS A 293 -30.26 -23.45 -26.14
C LYS A 293 -29.85 -24.30 -27.34
N SER A 294 -28.59 -24.76 -27.39
CA SER A 294 -28.08 -25.69 -28.41
C SER A 294 -28.12 -27.12 -27.91
#